data_AF-A0A350AI90-F1
#
_entry.id   AF-A0A350AI90-F1
#
_cell.length_a   1.000
_cell.length_b   1.000
_cell.length_c   1.000
_cell.angle_alpha   90.00
_cell.angle_beta   90.00
_cell.angle_gamma   90.00
#
_symmetry.space_group_name_H-M   'P 1'
#
loop_
_entity.id
_entity.type
_entity.pdbx_description
1 polymer ?
#
loop_
_entity_poly.entity_id
_entity_poly.type
_entity_poly.pdbx_seq_one_letter_code
_entity_poly.pdbx_strand_id
1 'polypeptide(L)'
;MDLIDDDAPRSNAPEFSVSELSGALKRMIEGEFSHVRVRAELSRISRPGSGHLYVDLKDDRSVIGGEMWKGTGSRVQMRPQEGGG
;
A
#
# COMPACT_ATOMS: atom_id res chain seq x y z
N MET A 1 30.32 -32.91 -24.80
CA MET A 1 29.49 -31.79 -25.27
C MET A 1 28.09 -32.36 -25.34
N ASP A 2 27.37 -32.32 -24.23
CA ASP A 2 26.00 -32.84 -24.18
C ASP A 2 25.03 -31.69 -23.99
N LEU A 3 24.61 -31.27 -25.18
CA LEU A 3 23.42 -30.53 -25.51
C LEU A 3 22.20 -31.39 -25.10
N ILE A 4 21.77 -31.29 -23.85
CA ILE A 4 20.51 -31.90 -23.38
C ILE A 4 19.66 -30.79 -22.76
N ASP A 5 18.63 -30.44 -23.52
CA ASP A 5 17.31 -29.96 -23.09
C ASP A 5 17.25 -28.77 -22.13
N ASP A 6 17.21 -27.58 -22.71
CA ASP A 6 16.59 -26.40 -22.07
C ASP A 6 15.40 -25.91 -22.92
N ASP A 7 14.57 -26.87 -23.36
CA ASP A 7 13.28 -26.62 -24.04
C ASP A 7 12.11 -26.72 -23.04
N ALA A 8 12.33 -26.27 -21.79
CA ALA A 8 11.23 -25.95 -20.92
C ALA A 8 10.47 -24.77 -21.56
N PRO A 9 9.14 -24.84 -21.73
CA PRO A 9 8.39 -23.74 -22.31
C PRO A 9 8.72 -22.48 -21.53
N ARG A 10 9.34 -21.50 -22.20
CA ARG A 10 9.64 -20.19 -21.59
C ARG A 10 8.33 -19.66 -21.03
N SER A 11 8.20 -19.73 -19.71
CA SER A 11 7.02 -19.26 -18.99
C SER A 11 6.71 -17.86 -19.46
N ASN A 12 5.47 -17.62 -19.91
CA ASN A 12 4.99 -16.28 -20.23
C ASN A 12 4.84 -15.40 -18.99
N ALA A 13 5.14 -15.94 -17.80
CA ALA A 13 5.33 -15.21 -16.56
C ALA A 13 6.84 -15.07 -16.31
N PRO A 14 7.46 -13.94 -16.69
CA PRO A 14 8.83 -13.64 -16.29
C PRO A 14 8.92 -13.54 -14.76
N GLU A 15 9.99 -14.08 -14.20
CA GLU A 15 10.27 -13.95 -12.78
C GLU A 15 10.77 -12.53 -12.48
N PHE A 16 10.25 -11.94 -11.41
CA PHE A 16 10.70 -10.63 -10.92
C PHE A 16 11.44 -10.83 -9.61
N SER A 17 12.58 -10.16 -9.44
CA SER A 17 13.11 -9.91 -8.11
C SER A 17 12.13 -9.03 -7.31
N VAL A 18 12.21 -9.12 -5.99
CA VAL A 18 11.38 -8.28 -5.08
C VAL A 18 11.52 -6.79 -5.40
N SER A 19 12.74 -6.34 -5.72
CA SER A 19 13.01 -4.94 -6.08
C SER A 19 12.37 -4.54 -7.40
N GLU A 20 12.39 -5.41 -8.41
CA GLU A 20 11.77 -5.12 -9.71
C GLU A 20 10.25 -5.04 -9.59
N LEU A 21 9.62 -6.00 -8.90
CA LEU A 21 8.18 -6.00 -8.67
C LEU A 21 7.76 -4.77 -7.85
N SER A 22 8.47 -4.48 -6.75
CA SER A 22 8.19 -3.31 -5.91
C SER A 22 8.32 -2.00 -6.68
N GLY A 23 9.36 -1.88 -7.52
CA GLY A 23 9.55 -0.73 -8.39
C GLY A 23 8.47 -0.58 -9.44
N ALA A 24 8.02 -1.69 -10.05
CA ALA A 24 6.93 -1.68 -11.03
C ALA A 24 5.59 -1.25 -10.39
N LEU A 25 5.25 -1.81 -9.23
CA LEU A 25 4.05 -1.44 -8.49
C LEU A 25 4.06 0.03 -8.07
N LYS A 26 5.20 0.51 -7.56
CA LYS A 26 5.37 1.92 -7.18
C LYS A 26 5.10 2.85 -8.37
N ARG A 27 5.72 2.59 -9.52
CA ARG A 27 5.51 3.42 -10.73
C ARG A 27 4.05 3.43 -11.19
N MET A 28 3.39 2.28 -11.16
CA MET A 28 1.97 2.17 -11.54
C MET A 28 1.08 2.97 -10.59
N ILE A 29 1.25 2.81 -9.27
CA ILE A 29 0.46 3.52 -8.28
C ILE A 29 0.71 5.03 -8.35
N GLU A 30 1.97 5.46 -8.44
CA GLU A 30 2.32 6.88 -8.55
C GLU A 30 1.86 7.51 -9.87
N GLY A 31 1.74 6.73 -10.96
CA GLY A 31 1.20 7.21 -12.23
C GLY A 31 -0.33 7.35 -12.21
N GLU A 32 -1.03 6.27 -11.91
CA GLU A 32 -2.50 6.19 -12.02
C GLU A 32 -3.23 6.83 -10.83
N PHE A 33 -2.63 6.81 -9.64
CA PHE A 33 -3.28 7.22 -8.38
C PHE A 33 -2.45 8.26 -7.62
N SER A 34 -1.72 9.13 -8.32
CA SER A 34 -0.91 10.21 -7.73
C SER A 34 -1.70 11.13 -6.77
N HIS A 35 -2.98 11.38 -7.06
CA HIS A 35 -3.85 12.17 -6.19
C HIS A 35 -5.30 11.66 -6.25
N VAL A 36 -5.72 10.97 -5.19
CA VAL A 36 -7.07 10.40 -5.07
C VAL A 36 -7.73 10.79 -3.76
N ARG A 37 -9.06 10.78 -3.76
CA ARG A 37 -9.88 10.93 -2.56
C ARG A 37 -10.71 9.67 -2.36
N VAL A 38 -10.62 9.09 -1.17
CA VAL A 38 -11.32 7.86 -0.80
C VAL A 38 -12.25 8.14 0.38
N ARG A 39 -13.40 7.47 0.41
CA ARG A 39 -14.28 7.39 1.58
C ARG A 39 -14.14 6.01 2.18
N ALA A 40 -13.83 5.94 3.47
CA ALA A 40 -13.62 4.70 4.20
C ALA A 40 -13.94 4.92 5.68
N GLU A 41 -14.14 3.83 6.41
CA GLU A 41 -14.13 3.84 7.87
C GLU A 41 -12.67 3.80 8.37
N LEU A 42 -12.40 4.43 9.51
CA LEU A 42 -11.08 4.42 10.13
C LEU A 42 -11.00 3.32 11.19
N SER A 43 -9.88 2.59 11.21
CA SER A 43 -9.57 1.59 12.24
C SER A 43 -8.08 1.59 12.58
N ARG A 44 -7.68 0.92 13.68
CA ARG A 44 -6.28 0.75 14.10
C ARG A 44 -5.48 2.05 14.17
N ILE A 45 -6.11 3.07 14.76
CA ILE A 45 -5.53 4.41 14.86
C ILE A 45 -4.41 4.42 15.91
N SER A 46 -3.17 4.72 15.51
CA SER A 46 -2.01 4.80 16.41
C SER A 46 -1.27 6.14 16.31
N ARG A 47 -0.91 6.70 17.46
CA ARG A 47 -0.23 8.01 17.61
C ARG A 47 1.04 7.89 18.47
N PRO A 48 2.12 7.30 17.94
CA PRO A 48 3.39 7.23 18.65
C PRO A 48 4.00 8.61 18.92
N GLY A 49 4.99 8.67 19.82
CA GLY A 49 5.66 9.92 20.23
C GLY A 49 6.40 10.67 19.10
N SER A 50 6.63 10.05 17.94
CA SER A 50 7.14 10.72 16.75
C SER A 50 6.18 11.78 16.19
N GLY A 51 4.89 11.66 16.52
CA GLY A 51 3.83 12.54 16.02
C GLY A 51 3.27 12.11 14.66
N HIS A 52 3.72 10.99 14.09
CA HIS A 52 3.08 10.39 12.92
C HIS A 52 1.80 9.68 13.35
N LEU A 53 0.82 9.64 12.45
CA LEU A 53 -0.46 8.97 12.66
C LEU A 53 -0.54 7.79 11.71
N TYR A 54 -0.68 6.59 12.27
CA TYR A 54 -0.94 5.38 11.50
C TYR A 54 -2.43 5.06 11.59
N VAL A 55 -3.04 4.69 10.47
CA VAL A 55 -4.47 4.36 10.40
C VAL A 55 -4.72 3.37 9.26
N ASP A 56 -5.71 2.49 9.46
CA ASP A 56 -6.26 1.66 8.41
C ASP A 56 -7.56 2.27 7.88
N LEU A 57 -7.68 2.43 6.57
CA LEU A 57 -8.88 2.81 5.84
C LEU A 57 -9.59 1.54 5.36
N LYS A 58 -10.81 1.26 5.81
CA LYS A 58 -11.54 0.02 5.47
C LYS A 58 -12.93 0.26 4.88
N ASP A 59 -13.40 -0.74 4.14
CA ASP A 59 -14.80 -1.02 3.81
C ASP A 59 -15.12 -2.50 4.09
N ASP A 60 -16.27 -2.99 3.63
CA ASP A 60 -16.73 -4.37 3.89
C ASP A 60 -15.80 -5.46 3.31
N ARG A 61 -14.93 -5.13 2.34
CA ARG A 61 -14.16 -6.11 1.58
C ARG A 61 -12.67 -5.79 1.48
N SER A 62 -12.22 -4.63 1.91
CA SER A 62 -10.88 -4.14 1.64
C SER A 62 -10.33 -3.23 2.73
N VAL A 63 -9.00 -3.20 2.85
CA VAL A 63 -8.27 -2.36 3.80
C VAL A 63 -7.04 -1.76 3.13
N ILE A 64 -6.76 -0.48 3.43
CA ILE A 64 -5.56 0.24 3.03
C ILE A 64 -4.89 0.78 4.28
N GLY A 65 -3.66 0.36 4.55
CA GLY A 65 -2.82 0.96 5.59
C GLY A 65 -2.28 2.32 5.15
N GLY A 66 -2.35 3.31 6.03
CA GLY A 66 -1.92 4.68 5.77
C GLY A 66 -1.04 5.26 6.87
N GLU A 67 -0.09 6.10 6.47
CA GLU A 67 0.72 6.91 7.36
C GLU A 67 0.51 8.39 7.05
N MET A 68 0.10 9.16 8.05
CA MET A 68 0.04 10.60 8.01
C MET A 68 1.21 11.20 8.78
N TRP A 69 2.02 11.97 8.08
CA TRP A 69 3.21 12.61 8.63
C TRP A 69 2.81 13.70 9.63
N LYS A 70 3.63 13.95 10.65
CA LYS A 70 3.31 14.88 11.77
C LYS A 70 2.73 16.23 11.34
N GLY A 71 3.31 16.83 10.29
CA GLY A 71 2.86 18.13 9.76
C GLY A 71 1.43 18.10 9.21
N THR A 72 1.04 16.99 8.58
CA THR A 72 -0.30 16.78 8.02
C THR A 72 -1.27 16.28 9.08
N GLY A 73 -0.83 15.30 9.89
CA GLY A 73 -1.64 14.69 10.96
C GLY A 73 -2.10 15.70 12.03
N SER A 74 -1.27 16.71 12.34
CA SER A 74 -1.64 17.76 13.30
C SER A 74 -2.80 18.67 12.85
N ARG A 75 -3.13 18.68 11.54
CA ARG A 75 -4.21 19.50 10.96
C ARG A 75 -5.55 18.76 10.88
N VAL A 76 -5.57 17.46 11.17
CA VAL A 76 -6.80 16.67 11.17
C VAL A 76 -7.64 17.11 12.38
N GLN A 77 -8.65 17.95 12.12
CA GLN A 77 -9.49 18.55 13.17
C GLN A 77 -10.40 17.54 13.86
N MET A 78 -10.78 16.46 13.17
CA MET A 78 -11.49 15.36 13.79
C MET A 78 -10.53 14.53 14.64
N ARG A 79 -10.91 14.19 15.87
CA ARG A 79 -10.30 13.04 16.56
C ARG A 79 -10.86 11.79 15.88
N PRO A 80 -10.10 11.09 15.01
CA PRO A 80 -10.59 9.86 14.43
C PRO A 80 -10.94 8.91 15.58
N GLN A 81 -12.19 8.45 15.56
CA GLN A 81 -12.74 7.46 16.46
C GLN A 81 -12.81 6.16 15.67
N GLU A 82 -12.51 5.03 16.29
CA GLU A 82 -12.84 3.75 15.65
C GLU A 82 -14.36 3.68 15.50
N GLY A 83 -14.83 3.39 14.29
CA GLY A 83 -16.21 2.98 14.11
C GLY A 83 -16.40 1.64 14.82
N GLY A 84 -17.19 1.64 15.88
CA GLY A 84 -17.91 0.42 16.24
C GLY A 84 -18.90 0.16 15.11
N GLY A 85 -18.99 -1.09 14.66
CA GLY A 85 -19.90 -1.50 13.57
C GLY A 85 -21.36 -1.11 13.80
#